data_AF-A0A1H7HX72-F1
#
_entry.id   AF-A0A1H7HX72-F1
#
_cell.length_a   1.000
_cell.length_b   1.000
_cell.length_c   1.000
_cell.angle_alpha   90.00
_cell.angle_beta   90.00
_cell.angle_gamma   90.00
#
_symmetry.space_group_name_H-M   'P 1'
#
loop_
_entity.id
_entity.type
_entity.pdbx_description
1 polymer ?
#
loop_
_entity_poly.entity_id
_entity_poly.type
_entity_poly.pdbx_seq_one_letter_code
_entity_poly.pdbx_strand_id
1 'polypeptide(L)'
;MPPVSEKLQLQHLAWRAGFGEPLPVITKWTDKRRKEIVNKILIGKKDTLDAVAVISGSELPDYQKVKDMNEEQRKQMRQMNRQGVKDLNIAWTHAMINSEHPLREKMSLFWHGHFSCRTQNVLYNQQLLQVIRENALGNFGELLSAVSKTPAMLSFLNNQQNRKQHPNENFAREVMELFTMGRGNYTEKDIKEAARAFTGWGFDGSGQFVFRERIHDDGEKEVLGKRGNFNGDDMLKILLDNKQTAHYITAKIYRFFVNETTVDDAKVTMLADKFYHSGYDIKSLMREIFMADWFYNEQHIGNRIKSPVELLVGLRRSIPMQFEKEEVMLLFQGILGQQLFYPPNVAGWPGGRSWIDSSSLMFRLRMPQVILYSQELRTQPKDITPEMGEGQNYKMTLELNDSLRKLYARRVNATINWDAYVQDYKDIPRERLADEIAGALLVKNSGASKPLLDKYADSSTRENYIKTVTIDVMSTPEYQLC
;
A
#
# COMPACT_ATOMS: atom_id res chain seq x y z
N MET A 1 10.62 22.12 22.70
CA MET A 1 11.44 21.07 22.04
C MET A 1 12.17 21.74 20.89
N PRO A 2 13.42 21.35 20.59
CA PRO A 2 14.12 21.86 19.41
C PRO A 2 13.34 21.49 18.13
N PRO A 3 13.44 22.31 17.06
CA PRO A 3 12.76 22.01 15.81
C PRO A 3 13.32 20.72 15.19
N VAL A 4 12.43 19.92 14.59
CA VAL A 4 12.81 18.71 13.84
C VAL A 4 13.78 19.09 12.72
N SER A 5 14.91 18.38 12.63
CA SER A 5 15.93 18.65 11.60
C SER A 5 15.37 18.50 10.19
N GLU A 6 15.86 19.31 9.26
CA GLU A 6 15.41 19.28 7.86
C GLU A 6 15.57 17.90 7.22
N LYS A 7 16.72 17.23 7.44
CA LYS A 7 16.96 15.84 6.98
C LYS A 7 15.84 14.91 7.44
N LEU A 8 15.43 15.00 8.70
CA LEU A 8 14.37 14.16 9.25
C LEU A 8 12.99 14.51 8.68
N GLN A 9 12.69 15.80 8.45
CA GLN A 9 11.47 16.20 7.76
C GLN A 9 11.39 15.60 6.35
N LEU A 10 12.50 15.57 5.61
CA LEU A 10 12.59 15.02 4.26
C LEU A 10 12.44 13.50 4.25
N GLN A 11 13.01 12.79 5.22
CA GLN A 11 12.82 11.35 5.38
C GLN A 11 11.37 11.00 5.71
N HIS A 12 10.76 11.76 6.63
CA HIS A 12 9.35 11.61 6.95
C HIS A 12 8.49 11.80 5.68
N LEU A 13 8.73 12.88 4.93
CA LEU A 13 8.03 13.12 3.67
C LEU A 13 8.22 11.98 2.66
N ALA A 14 9.43 11.46 2.48
CA ALA A 14 9.71 10.37 1.55
C ALA A 14 8.95 9.07 1.89
N TRP A 15 8.78 8.77 3.18
CA TRP A 15 8.01 7.61 3.61
C TRP A 15 6.50 7.83 3.52
N ARG A 16 6.01 9.03 3.83
CA ARG A 16 4.57 9.33 3.76
C ARG A 16 4.08 9.54 2.35
N ALA A 17 4.85 10.23 1.51
CA ALA A 17 4.52 10.49 0.12
C ALA A 17 5.13 9.47 -0.86
N GLY A 18 5.59 8.32 -0.36
CA GLY A 18 6.24 7.29 -1.15
C GLY A 18 6.49 6.02 -0.36
N PHE A 19 7.61 5.35 -0.62
CA PHE A 19 8.03 4.14 0.11
C PHE A 19 9.43 4.31 0.71
N GLY A 20 9.77 5.55 1.07
CA GLY A 20 11.13 5.94 1.41
C GLY A 20 11.97 6.23 0.15
N GLU A 21 13.12 6.86 0.38
CA GLU A 21 14.11 7.20 -0.64
C GLU A 21 15.53 6.91 -0.12
N PRO A 22 16.48 6.52 -0.99
CA PRO A 22 17.88 6.35 -0.62
C PRO A 22 18.51 7.63 -0.06
N LEU A 23 19.53 7.48 0.80
CA LEU A 23 20.22 8.61 1.43
C LEU A 23 20.71 9.68 0.43
N PRO A 24 21.35 9.35 -0.72
CA PRO A 24 21.78 10.37 -1.67
C PRO A 24 20.62 11.20 -2.23
N VAL A 25 19.43 10.62 -2.34
CA VAL A 25 18.24 11.33 -2.81
C VAL A 25 17.77 12.32 -1.76
N ILE A 26 17.68 11.90 -0.49
CA ILE A 26 17.34 12.76 0.64
C ILE A 26 18.37 13.88 0.82
N THR A 27 19.66 13.58 0.74
CA THR A 27 20.73 14.59 0.83
C THR A 27 20.62 15.60 -0.30
N LYS A 28 20.33 15.19 -1.54
CA LYS A 28 20.08 16.14 -2.65
C LYS A 28 18.83 17.01 -2.45
N TRP A 29 17.93 16.65 -1.53
CA TRP A 29 16.75 17.44 -1.22
C TRP A 29 17.01 18.54 -0.20
N THR A 30 18.06 18.44 0.65
CA THR A 30 18.37 19.49 1.64
C THR A 30 18.73 20.82 0.99
N ASP A 31 19.21 20.80 -0.25
CA ASP A 31 19.55 22.02 -1.00
C ASP A 31 18.35 22.61 -1.76
N LYS A 32 17.14 22.07 -1.56
CA LYS A 32 15.93 22.43 -2.32
C LYS A 32 14.83 22.97 -1.41
N ARG A 33 14.03 23.89 -1.95
CA ARG A 33 12.83 24.38 -1.25
C ARG A 33 11.79 23.27 -1.14
N ARG A 34 11.10 23.16 0.00
CA ARG A 34 10.00 22.19 0.23
C ARG A 34 8.98 22.16 -0.92
N LYS A 35 8.57 23.33 -1.44
CA LYS A 35 7.64 23.44 -2.58
C LYS A 35 8.13 22.71 -3.82
N GLU A 36 9.43 22.76 -4.12
CA GLU A 36 10.02 22.07 -5.27
C GLU A 36 9.96 20.55 -5.09
N ILE A 37 10.27 20.07 -3.89
CA ILE A 37 10.26 18.64 -3.55
C ILE A 37 8.82 18.10 -3.58
N VAL A 38 7.88 18.78 -2.92
CA VAL A 38 6.47 18.39 -2.89
C VAL A 38 5.88 18.41 -4.31
N ASN A 39 6.16 19.43 -5.12
CA ASN A 39 5.74 19.46 -6.52
C ASN A 39 6.32 18.28 -7.31
N LYS A 40 7.61 18.00 -7.14
CA LYS A 40 8.26 16.86 -7.80
C LYS A 40 7.64 15.54 -7.36
N ILE A 41 7.28 15.37 -6.09
CA ILE A 41 6.62 14.15 -5.61
C ILE A 41 5.18 14.03 -6.14
N LEU A 42 4.44 15.15 -6.20
CA LEU A 42 3.05 15.20 -6.67
C LEU A 42 2.89 15.00 -8.18
N ILE A 43 3.83 15.53 -8.97
CA ILE A 43 3.77 15.54 -10.44
C ILE A 43 4.66 14.42 -11.01
N GLY A 44 5.82 14.21 -10.39
CA GLY A 44 6.97 13.44 -10.88
C GLY A 44 7.50 13.92 -12.24
N LYS A 45 8.31 13.09 -12.91
CA LYS A 45 9.03 13.48 -14.15
C LYS A 45 8.28 13.15 -15.46
N LYS A 46 7.35 12.19 -15.42
CA LYS A 46 6.65 11.59 -16.56
C LYS A 46 5.13 11.64 -16.35
N ASP A 47 4.42 12.39 -17.19
CA ASP A 47 2.96 12.45 -17.10
C ASP A 47 2.29 11.10 -17.44
N THR A 48 2.96 10.24 -18.21
CA THR A 48 2.44 8.94 -18.63
C THR A 48 2.76 7.83 -17.62
N LEU A 49 1.71 7.16 -17.16
CA LEU A 49 1.78 5.99 -16.28
C LEU A 49 2.09 4.74 -17.10
N ASP A 50 3.15 4.02 -16.73
CA ASP A 50 3.41 2.72 -17.33
C ASP A 50 2.32 1.72 -16.90
N ALA A 51 1.70 1.06 -17.87
CA ALA A 51 0.65 0.09 -17.63
C ALA A 51 1.19 -1.09 -16.82
N VAL A 52 0.47 -1.47 -15.77
CA VAL A 52 0.73 -2.72 -15.05
C VAL A 52 -0.29 -3.72 -15.58
N ALA A 53 0.15 -4.47 -16.60
CA ALA A 53 -0.68 -5.45 -17.28
C ALA A 53 0.11 -6.76 -17.47
N VAL A 54 -0.58 -7.88 -17.26
CA VAL A 54 -0.03 -9.24 -17.41
C VAL A 54 -0.85 -10.10 -18.35
N ILE A 55 -2.00 -9.59 -18.79
CA ILE A 55 -2.83 -10.20 -19.82
C ILE A 55 -3.33 -9.12 -20.78
N SER A 56 -3.30 -9.43 -22.07
CA SER A 56 -3.89 -8.62 -23.14
C SER A 56 -5.33 -9.06 -23.44
N GLY A 57 -6.12 -8.17 -24.03
CA GLY A 57 -7.51 -8.48 -24.41
C GLY A 57 -7.66 -9.70 -25.32
N SER A 58 -6.65 -9.98 -26.15
CA SER A 58 -6.59 -11.12 -27.06
C SER A 58 -6.27 -12.46 -26.39
N GLU A 59 -5.70 -12.44 -25.18
CA GLU A 59 -5.34 -13.64 -24.42
C GLU A 59 -6.46 -14.11 -23.48
N LEU A 60 -7.56 -13.36 -23.44
CA LEU A 60 -8.69 -13.65 -22.57
C LEU A 60 -9.52 -14.82 -23.10
N PRO A 61 -9.86 -15.79 -22.23
CA PRO A 61 -10.94 -16.72 -22.51
C PRO A 61 -12.22 -15.94 -22.79
N ASP A 62 -13.05 -16.44 -23.70
CA ASP A 62 -14.38 -15.88 -23.90
C ASP A 62 -15.23 -16.14 -22.65
N TYR A 63 -15.25 -15.17 -21.73
CA TYR A 63 -15.99 -15.23 -20.46
C TYR A 63 -17.52 -15.37 -20.71
N GLN A 64 -18.00 -15.10 -21.93
CA GLN A 64 -19.40 -15.29 -22.32
C GLN A 64 -19.74 -16.78 -22.53
N LYS A 65 -18.76 -17.58 -22.95
CA LYS A 65 -18.92 -19.01 -23.26
C LYS A 65 -18.57 -19.92 -22.10
N VAL A 66 -18.37 -19.39 -20.88
CA VAL A 66 -18.04 -20.20 -19.68
C VAL A 66 -19.08 -21.30 -19.43
N LYS A 67 -20.35 -21.04 -19.77
CA LYS A 67 -21.42 -22.03 -19.67
C LYS A 67 -21.23 -23.21 -20.63
N ASP A 68 -20.65 -22.96 -21.79
CA ASP A 68 -20.41 -23.95 -22.85
C ASP A 68 -19.05 -24.66 -22.69
N MET A 69 -18.20 -24.20 -21.77
CA MET A 69 -16.90 -24.82 -21.50
C MET A 69 -17.04 -26.17 -20.79
N ASN A 70 -16.25 -27.15 -21.24
CA ASN A 70 -16.07 -28.42 -20.55
C ASN A 70 -15.23 -28.25 -19.25
N GLU A 71 -15.12 -29.31 -18.45
CA GLU A 71 -14.43 -29.24 -17.16
C GLU A 71 -12.93 -28.90 -17.29
N GLU A 72 -12.26 -29.41 -18.33
CA GLU A 72 -10.85 -29.15 -18.59
C GLU A 72 -10.59 -27.69 -18.95
N GLN A 73 -11.40 -27.12 -19.84
CA GLN A 73 -11.36 -25.70 -20.20
C GLN A 73 -11.59 -24.80 -18.98
N ARG A 74 -12.57 -25.15 -18.13
CA ARG A 74 -12.81 -24.42 -16.87
C ARG A 74 -11.63 -24.52 -15.91
N LYS A 75 -10.95 -25.68 -15.85
CA LYS A 75 -9.75 -25.88 -15.02
C LYS A 75 -8.58 -25.03 -15.53
N GLN A 76 -8.32 -25.04 -16.84
CA GLN A 76 -7.28 -24.21 -17.47
C GLN A 76 -7.54 -22.72 -17.23
N MET A 77 -8.77 -22.26 -17.42
CA MET A 77 -9.18 -20.88 -17.15
C MET A 77 -8.95 -20.48 -15.69
N ARG A 78 -9.30 -21.33 -14.71
CA ARG A 78 -9.03 -21.07 -13.28
C ARG A 78 -7.53 -20.99 -13.00
N GLN A 79 -6.73 -21.85 -13.61
CA GLN A 79 -5.28 -21.85 -13.44
C GLN A 79 -4.65 -20.58 -14.02
N MET A 80 -5.04 -20.19 -15.24
CA MET A 80 -4.61 -18.96 -15.89
C MET A 80 -4.95 -17.74 -15.03
N ASN A 81 -6.19 -17.62 -14.55
CA ASN A 81 -6.60 -16.54 -13.68
C ASN A 81 -5.81 -16.49 -12.37
N ARG A 82 -5.61 -17.65 -11.72
CA ARG A 82 -4.83 -17.74 -10.47
C ARG A 82 -3.38 -17.33 -10.70
N GLN A 83 -2.77 -17.72 -11.80
CA GLN A 83 -1.40 -17.33 -12.12
C GLN A 83 -1.32 -15.84 -12.48
N GLY A 84 -2.21 -15.35 -13.33
CA GLY A 84 -2.27 -13.95 -13.71
C GLY A 84 -2.46 -13.00 -12.52
N VAL A 85 -3.26 -13.35 -11.51
CA VAL A 85 -3.37 -12.52 -10.28
C VAL A 85 -2.05 -12.46 -9.51
N LYS A 86 -1.27 -13.54 -9.49
CA LYS A 86 0.08 -13.53 -8.88
C LYS A 86 1.03 -12.65 -9.67
N ASP A 87 1.03 -12.80 -10.99
CA ASP A 87 1.89 -12.03 -11.88
C ASP A 87 1.55 -10.53 -11.79
N LEU A 88 0.26 -10.19 -11.71
CA LEU A 88 -0.21 -8.80 -11.52
C LEU A 88 0.27 -8.21 -10.19
N ASN A 89 0.25 -9.00 -9.11
CA ASN A 89 0.79 -8.58 -7.80
C ASN A 89 2.30 -8.31 -7.88
N ILE A 90 3.06 -9.21 -8.48
CA ILE A 90 4.50 -9.05 -8.69
C ILE A 90 4.78 -7.81 -9.55
N ALA A 91 4.07 -7.65 -10.68
CA ALA A 91 4.22 -6.53 -11.59
C ALA A 91 3.91 -5.18 -10.91
N TRP A 92 2.83 -5.09 -10.13
CA TRP A 92 2.53 -3.86 -9.39
C TRP A 92 3.54 -3.59 -8.28
N THR A 93 4.01 -4.62 -7.59
CA THR A 93 5.07 -4.48 -6.57
C THR A 93 6.36 -3.92 -7.21
N HIS A 94 6.74 -4.40 -8.40
CA HIS A 94 7.85 -3.82 -9.16
C HIS A 94 7.60 -2.37 -9.57
N ALA A 95 6.37 -2.03 -10.00
CA ALA A 95 6.04 -0.64 -10.29
C ALA A 95 6.24 0.24 -9.04
N MET A 96 5.81 -0.19 -7.85
CA MET A 96 6.06 0.54 -6.59
C MET A 96 7.55 0.68 -6.28
N ILE A 97 8.35 -0.38 -6.50
CA ILE A 97 9.81 -0.36 -6.26
C ILE A 97 10.51 0.60 -7.23
N ASN A 98 10.18 0.55 -8.52
CA ASN A 98 10.93 1.25 -9.57
C ASN A 98 10.35 2.63 -9.92
N SER A 99 9.19 3.00 -9.38
CA SER A 99 8.51 4.25 -9.75
C SER A 99 9.33 5.49 -9.38
N GLU A 100 9.47 6.39 -10.35
CA GLU A 100 9.92 7.78 -10.16
C GLU A 100 8.79 8.71 -9.68
N HIS A 101 7.56 8.20 -9.55
CA HIS A 101 6.34 8.89 -9.08
C HIS A 101 5.78 8.18 -7.84
N PRO A 102 6.53 8.11 -6.73
CA PRO A 102 6.20 7.22 -5.62
C PRO A 102 4.87 7.58 -4.94
N LEU A 103 4.44 8.85 -4.97
CA LEU A 103 3.15 9.24 -4.38
C LEU A 103 1.96 8.66 -5.14
N ARG A 104 2.01 8.60 -6.48
CA ARG A 104 0.90 8.02 -7.27
C ARG A 104 0.68 6.56 -6.89
N GLU A 105 1.77 5.80 -6.78
CA GLU A 105 1.72 4.40 -6.37
C GLU A 105 1.32 4.23 -4.89
N LYS A 106 1.83 5.10 -4.01
CA LYS A 106 1.47 5.11 -2.58
C LYS A 106 -0.02 5.40 -2.38
N MET A 107 -0.55 6.35 -3.14
CA MET A 107 -1.97 6.70 -3.13
C MET A 107 -2.83 5.62 -3.79
N SER A 108 -2.32 4.96 -4.83
CA SER A 108 -2.97 3.77 -5.42
C SER A 108 -3.07 2.62 -4.42
N LEU A 109 -2.03 2.40 -3.60
CA LEU A 109 -2.07 1.40 -2.53
C LEU A 109 -3.12 1.75 -1.47
N PHE A 110 -3.24 3.03 -1.10
CA PHE A 110 -4.30 3.51 -0.22
C PHE A 110 -5.69 3.25 -0.82
N TRP A 111 -5.91 3.62 -2.08
CA TRP A 111 -7.20 3.43 -2.75
C TRP A 111 -7.55 1.96 -2.99
N HIS A 112 -6.56 1.10 -3.28
CA HIS A 112 -6.76 -0.34 -3.37
C HIS A 112 -7.19 -0.96 -2.02
N GLY A 113 -6.69 -0.41 -0.90
CA GLY A 113 -7.20 -0.75 0.42
C GLY A 113 -8.60 -0.21 0.71
N HIS A 114 -8.90 1.02 0.25
CA HIS A 114 -10.20 1.66 0.44
C HIS A 114 -11.31 1.01 -0.38
N PHE A 115 -11.09 0.80 -1.67
CA PHE A 115 -11.98 0.11 -2.61
C PHE A 115 -11.65 -1.38 -2.68
N SER A 116 -11.61 -2.02 -1.51
CA SER A 116 -11.23 -3.43 -1.41
C SER A 116 -12.21 -4.31 -2.17
N CYS A 117 -11.67 -5.07 -3.12
CA CYS A 117 -12.44 -5.95 -3.98
C CYS A 117 -11.70 -7.27 -4.14
N ARG A 118 -12.42 -8.38 -3.98
CA ARG A 118 -11.87 -9.71 -4.19
C ARG A 118 -12.51 -10.36 -5.41
N THR A 119 -11.73 -10.52 -6.48
CA THR A 119 -12.14 -11.25 -7.68
C THR A 119 -11.09 -12.26 -8.08
N GLN A 120 -11.54 -13.41 -8.59
CA GLN A 120 -10.66 -14.40 -9.19
C GLN A 120 -10.32 -14.07 -10.64
N ASN A 121 -10.99 -13.10 -11.26
CA ASN A 121 -10.72 -12.74 -12.65
C ASN A 121 -9.53 -11.78 -12.74
N VAL A 122 -8.42 -12.21 -13.36
CA VAL A 122 -7.22 -11.38 -13.51
C VAL A 122 -7.49 -10.09 -14.28
N LEU A 123 -8.32 -10.13 -15.33
CA LEU A 123 -8.66 -8.95 -16.11
C LEU A 123 -9.37 -7.90 -15.26
N TYR A 124 -10.32 -8.32 -14.43
CA TYR A 124 -11.09 -7.41 -13.60
C TYR A 124 -10.20 -6.77 -12.53
N ASN A 125 -9.25 -7.52 -11.95
CA ASN A 125 -8.23 -6.95 -11.06
C ASN A 125 -7.34 -5.94 -11.79
N GLN A 126 -6.88 -6.27 -13.01
CA GLN A 126 -6.03 -5.39 -13.82
C GLN A 126 -6.74 -4.09 -14.19
N GLN A 127 -7.99 -4.17 -14.65
CA GLN A 127 -8.82 -3.00 -14.98
C GLN A 127 -9.09 -2.12 -13.75
N LEU A 128 -9.44 -2.73 -12.60
CA LEU A 128 -9.64 -1.98 -11.36
C LEU A 128 -8.34 -1.29 -10.91
N LEU A 129 -7.20 -2.00 -10.96
CA LEU A 129 -5.91 -1.41 -10.63
C LEU A 129 -5.58 -0.24 -11.56
N GLN A 130 -5.82 -0.38 -12.87
CA GLN A 130 -5.58 0.67 -13.84
C GLN A 130 -6.43 1.92 -13.51
N VAL A 131 -7.73 1.76 -13.30
CA VAL A 131 -8.63 2.85 -12.89
C VAL A 131 -8.12 3.54 -11.64
N ILE A 132 -7.72 2.77 -10.62
CA ILE A 132 -7.17 3.31 -9.37
C ILE A 132 -5.89 4.11 -9.64
N ARG A 133 -4.93 3.57 -10.40
CA ARG A 133 -3.64 4.22 -10.63
C ARG A 133 -3.74 5.47 -11.49
N GLU A 134 -4.63 5.48 -12.49
CA GLU A 134 -4.89 6.63 -13.34
C GLU A 134 -5.52 7.78 -12.55
N ASN A 135 -6.45 7.46 -11.64
CA ASN A 135 -7.19 8.46 -10.86
C ASN A 135 -6.60 8.73 -9.46
N ALA A 136 -5.47 8.11 -9.09
CA ALA A 136 -4.95 8.11 -7.72
C ALA A 136 -4.76 9.52 -7.14
N LEU A 137 -4.37 10.49 -7.98
CA LEU A 137 -4.19 11.91 -7.62
C LEU A 137 -5.14 12.82 -8.41
N GLY A 138 -6.22 12.27 -8.98
CA GLY A 138 -7.22 13.01 -9.75
C GLY A 138 -8.34 13.56 -8.87
N ASN A 139 -9.57 13.46 -9.37
CA ASN A 139 -10.77 13.82 -8.63
C ASN A 139 -11.37 12.59 -7.92
N PHE A 140 -11.74 12.71 -6.65
CA PHE A 140 -12.32 11.57 -5.93
C PHE A 140 -13.72 11.19 -6.45
N GLY A 141 -14.52 12.13 -6.95
CA GLY A 141 -15.80 11.81 -7.57
C GLY A 141 -15.66 11.00 -8.86
N GLU A 142 -14.67 11.35 -9.70
CA GLU A 142 -14.32 10.58 -10.90
C GLU A 142 -13.80 9.19 -10.53
N LEU A 143 -12.90 9.10 -9.55
CA LEU A 143 -12.40 7.83 -9.04
C LEU A 143 -13.54 6.95 -8.51
N LEU A 144 -14.44 7.50 -7.68
CA LEU A 144 -15.59 6.80 -7.12
C LEU A 144 -16.51 6.27 -8.23
N SER A 145 -16.83 7.10 -9.23
CA SER A 145 -17.66 6.69 -10.36
C SER A 145 -16.99 5.60 -11.19
N ALA A 146 -15.72 5.78 -11.55
CA ALA A 146 -14.97 4.84 -12.37
C ALA A 146 -14.84 3.47 -11.67
N VAL A 147 -14.48 3.44 -10.38
CA VAL A 147 -14.39 2.21 -9.58
C VAL A 147 -15.76 1.52 -9.47
N SER A 148 -16.81 2.28 -9.18
CA SER A 148 -18.18 1.77 -9.02
C SER A 148 -18.72 1.09 -10.28
N LYS A 149 -18.20 1.47 -11.45
CA LYS A 149 -18.58 0.91 -12.76
C LYS A 149 -17.68 -0.23 -13.23
N THR A 150 -16.62 -0.57 -12.49
CA THR A 150 -15.76 -1.70 -12.87
C THR A 150 -16.48 -3.04 -12.75
N PRO A 151 -16.18 -4.02 -13.64
CA PRO A 151 -16.75 -5.36 -13.52
C PRO A 151 -16.32 -6.06 -12.23
N ALA A 152 -15.12 -5.72 -11.71
CA ALA A 152 -14.65 -6.20 -10.41
C ALA A 152 -15.63 -5.83 -9.28
N MET A 153 -15.92 -4.53 -9.14
CA MET A 153 -16.76 -4.02 -8.06
C MET A 153 -18.22 -4.45 -8.21
N LEU A 154 -18.79 -4.33 -9.41
CA LEU A 154 -20.17 -4.74 -9.70
C LEU A 154 -20.40 -6.23 -9.49
N SER A 155 -19.40 -7.07 -9.80
CA SER A 155 -19.47 -8.50 -9.53
C SER A 155 -19.30 -8.82 -8.04
N PHE A 156 -18.31 -8.21 -7.39
CA PHE A 156 -17.98 -8.48 -5.99
C PHE A 156 -19.13 -8.14 -5.05
N LEU A 157 -19.86 -7.07 -5.35
CA LEU A 157 -20.99 -6.59 -4.56
C LEU A 157 -22.35 -7.04 -5.12
N ASN A 158 -22.37 -7.97 -6.07
CA ASN A 158 -23.57 -8.59 -6.64
C ASN A 158 -24.56 -7.62 -7.31
N ASN A 159 -24.11 -6.46 -7.81
CA ASN A 159 -25.02 -5.48 -8.42
C ASN A 159 -25.59 -5.93 -9.78
N GLN A 160 -24.94 -6.88 -10.47
CA GLN A 160 -25.51 -7.50 -11.69
C GLN A 160 -26.90 -8.14 -11.46
N GLN A 161 -27.24 -8.48 -10.21
CA GLN A 161 -28.53 -9.04 -9.81
C GLN A 161 -29.52 -7.98 -9.33
N ASN A 162 -29.12 -6.71 -9.22
CA ASN A 162 -29.92 -5.61 -8.71
C ASN A 162 -30.93 -5.13 -9.78
N ARG A 163 -32.22 -5.44 -9.58
CA ARG A 163 -33.31 -5.16 -10.54
C ARG A 163 -34.46 -4.48 -9.83
N LYS A 164 -35.25 -3.68 -10.56
CA LYS A 164 -36.41 -2.96 -10.00
C LYS A 164 -37.40 -3.81 -9.20
N GLN A 165 -37.61 -5.08 -9.57
CA GLN A 165 -38.52 -5.97 -8.82
C GLN A 165 -37.89 -6.52 -7.53
N HIS A 166 -36.56 -6.60 -7.48
CA HIS A 166 -35.79 -7.14 -6.36
C HIS A 166 -34.53 -6.28 -6.13
N PRO A 167 -34.68 -5.06 -5.58
CA PRO A 167 -33.53 -4.22 -5.28
C PRO A 167 -32.56 -4.93 -4.31
N ASN A 168 -31.28 -4.96 -4.67
CA ASN A 168 -30.23 -5.54 -3.85
C ASN A 168 -29.44 -4.43 -3.17
N GLU A 169 -29.55 -4.37 -1.84
CA GLU A 169 -28.98 -3.32 -1.01
C GLU A 169 -27.45 -3.38 -0.88
N ASN A 170 -26.82 -4.53 -1.18
CA ASN A 170 -25.42 -4.75 -0.86
C ASN A 170 -24.49 -3.70 -1.49
N PHE A 171 -24.65 -3.43 -2.79
CA PHE A 171 -23.83 -2.42 -3.48
C PHE A 171 -24.04 -1.02 -2.89
N ALA A 172 -25.28 -0.61 -2.67
CA ALA A 172 -25.62 0.68 -2.08
C ALA A 172 -25.04 0.83 -0.68
N ARG A 173 -25.15 -0.22 0.14
CA ARG A 173 -24.64 -0.24 1.51
C ARG A 173 -23.13 -0.06 1.54
N GLU A 174 -22.36 -0.79 0.74
CA GLU A 174 -20.91 -0.64 0.75
C GLU A 174 -20.45 0.72 0.19
N VAL A 175 -21.12 1.23 -0.85
CA VAL A 175 -20.82 2.58 -1.38
C VAL A 175 -21.04 3.65 -0.33
N MET A 176 -22.14 3.59 0.42
CA MET A 176 -22.48 4.56 1.46
C MET A 176 -21.65 4.37 2.74
N GLU A 177 -21.46 3.13 3.17
CA GLU A 177 -20.80 2.78 4.43
C GLU A 177 -19.28 2.85 4.34
N LEU A 178 -18.68 2.16 3.36
CA LEU A 178 -17.24 1.95 3.31
C LEU A 178 -16.53 2.96 2.43
N PHE A 179 -17.17 3.34 1.32
CA PHE A 179 -16.54 4.13 0.28
C PHE A 179 -16.85 5.64 0.33
N THR A 180 -17.86 6.09 1.09
CA THR A 180 -18.22 7.51 1.12
C THR A 180 -18.49 8.09 2.51
N MET A 181 -19.62 7.83 3.15
CA MET A 181 -20.05 8.61 4.32
C MET A 181 -19.63 8.00 5.65
N GLY A 182 -19.28 6.71 5.68
CA GLY A 182 -19.03 6.01 6.93
C GLY A 182 -20.32 5.55 7.60
N ARG A 183 -20.24 4.45 8.34
CA ARG A 183 -21.36 3.89 9.10
C ARG A 183 -21.98 4.91 10.05
N GLY A 184 -23.31 4.96 10.10
CA GLY A 184 -24.08 5.80 11.03
C GLY A 184 -24.46 7.18 10.48
N ASN A 185 -24.12 7.49 9.23
CA ASN A 185 -24.39 8.78 8.59
C ASN A 185 -25.54 8.74 7.55
N TYR A 186 -26.34 7.68 7.60
CA TYR A 186 -27.48 7.43 6.72
C TYR A 186 -28.47 6.51 7.44
N THR A 187 -29.71 6.48 6.96
CA THR A 187 -30.75 5.60 7.46
C THR A 187 -30.85 4.32 6.63
N GLU A 188 -31.52 3.30 7.17
CA GLU A 188 -31.84 2.09 6.42
C GLU A 188 -32.76 2.36 5.22
N LYS A 189 -33.60 3.40 5.32
CA LYS A 189 -34.42 3.87 4.18
C LYS A 189 -33.53 4.39 3.06
N ASP A 190 -32.49 5.18 3.39
CA ASP A 190 -31.55 5.69 2.39
C ASP A 190 -30.84 4.56 1.64
N ILE A 191 -30.46 3.48 2.34
CA ILE A 191 -29.85 2.30 1.69
C ILE A 191 -30.81 1.67 0.67
N LYS A 192 -32.08 1.48 1.04
CA LYS A 192 -33.10 0.89 0.16
C LYS A 192 -33.36 1.76 -1.07
N GLU A 193 -33.48 3.05 -0.86
CA GLU A 193 -33.73 4.03 -1.93
C GLU A 193 -32.51 4.19 -2.85
N ALA A 194 -31.29 4.16 -2.30
CA ALA A 194 -30.06 4.10 -3.07
C ALA A 194 -29.93 2.77 -3.85
N ALA A 195 -30.35 1.65 -3.28
CA ALA A 195 -30.36 0.35 -3.96
C ALA A 195 -31.25 0.39 -5.20
N ARG A 196 -32.43 1.03 -5.10
CA ARG A 196 -33.32 1.31 -6.24
C ARG A 196 -32.61 2.15 -7.30
N ALA A 197 -31.88 3.19 -6.92
CA ALA A 197 -31.12 4.03 -7.85
C ALA A 197 -30.02 3.25 -8.61
N PHE A 198 -29.37 2.26 -7.98
CA PHE A 198 -28.36 1.41 -8.62
C PHE A 198 -28.92 0.23 -9.43
N THR A 199 -30.24 0.05 -9.51
CA THR A 199 -30.83 -1.03 -10.31
C THR A 199 -30.46 -0.88 -11.79
N GLY A 200 -30.21 -2.00 -12.47
CA GLY A 200 -29.83 -2.01 -13.89
C GLY A 200 -28.37 -1.68 -14.20
N TRP A 201 -27.58 -1.21 -13.24
CA TRP A 201 -26.13 -1.09 -13.38
C TRP A 201 -25.47 -2.47 -13.43
N GLY A 202 -24.59 -2.67 -14.39
CA GLY A 202 -23.93 -3.95 -14.58
C GLY A 202 -22.80 -3.89 -15.59
N PHE A 203 -22.37 -5.06 -16.06
CA PHE A 203 -21.40 -5.18 -17.14
C PHE A 203 -21.83 -6.23 -18.16
N ASP A 204 -21.35 -6.12 -19.38
CA ASP A 204 -21.58 -7.08 -20.46
C ASP A 204 -20.56 -8.23 -20.42
N GLY A 205 -20.65 -9.14 -21.38
CA GLY A 205 -19.78 -10.31 -21.41
C GLY A 205 -18.31 -10.00 -21.72
N SER A 206 -17.98 -8.79 -22.18
CA SER A 206 -16.61 -8.30 -22.37
C SER A 206 -16.06 -7.57 -21.13
N GLY A 207 -16.88 -7.43 -20.08
CA GLY A 207 -16.51 -6.72 -18.86
C GLY A 207 -16.67 -5.20 -18.96
N GLN A 208 -17.36 -4.70 -19.98
CA GLN A 208 -17.67 -3.27 -20.11
C GLN A 208 -18.93 -2.90 -19.34
N PHE A 209 -18.93 -1.74 -18.69
CA PHE A 209 -20.09 -1.23 -17.96
C PHE A 209 -21.30 -1.06 -18.90
N VAL A 210 -22.47 -1.45 -18.42
CA VAL A 210 -23.75 -1.22 -19.11
C VAL A 210 -24.83 -0.81 -18.12
N PHE A 211 -25.66 0.14 -18.52
CA PHE A 211 -26.89 0.49 -17.83
C PHE A 211 -28.09 -0.10 -18.55
N ARG A 212 -28.88 -0.91 -17.85
CA ARG A 212 -30.02 -1.64 -18.41
C ARG A 212 -31.34 -1.00 -17.97
N GLU A 213 -31.77 0.01 -18.72
CA GLU A 213 -32.99 0.80 -18.45
C GLU A 213 -34.22 -0.06 -18.17
N ARG A 214 -34.45 -1.13 -18.96
CA ARG A 214 -35.65 -2.00 -18.80
C ARG A 214 -35.82 -2.61 -17.41
N ILE A 215 -34.72 -2.82 -16.69
CA ILE A 215 -34.71 -3.40 -15.33
C ILE A 215 -34.34 -2.38 -14.24
N HIS A 216 -34.19 -1.11 -14.62
CA HIS A 216 -34.04 0.01 -13.70
C HIS A 216 -35.39 0.40 -13.08
N ASP A 217 -35.36 0.85 -11.84
CA ASP A 217 -36.51 1.42 -11.14
C ASP A 217 -36.59 2.91 -11.47
N ASP A 218 -37.49 3.29 -12.38
CA ASP A 218 -37.73 4.69 -12.76
C ASP A 218 -38.68 5.43 -11.81
N GLY A 219 -39.02 4.84 -10.66
CA GLY A 219 -39.85 5.47 -9.66
C GLY A 219 -39.16 6.64 -8.96
N GLU A 220 -39.95 7.54 -8.37
CA GLU A 220 -39.41 8.56 -7.48
C GLU A 220 -38.72 7.90 -6.28
N LYS A 221 -37.57 8.46 -5.90
CA LYS A 221 -36.72 8.01 -4.80
C LYS A 221 -36.45 9.17 -3.85
N GLU A 222 -36.30 8.86 -2.57
CA GLU A 222 -35.94 9.83 -1.55
C GLU A 222 -34.67 9.37 -0.83
N VAL A 223 -33.56 10.07 -1.05
CA VAL A 223 -32.26 9.72 -0.47
C VAL A 223 -31.63 10.95 0.16
N LEU A 224 -31.25 10.86 1.44
CA LEU A 224 -30.62 11.94 2.21
C LEU A 224 -31.41 13.27 2.15
N GLY A 225 -32.74 13.18 2.17
CA GLY A 225 -33.65 14.33 2.10
C GLY A 225 -33.83 14.93 0.70
N LYS A 226 -33.18 14.37 -0.34
CA LYS A 226 -33.40 14.77 -1.74
C LYS A 226 -34.41 13.83 -2.38
N ARG A 227 -35.35 14.37 -3.17
CA ARG A 227 -36.37 13.61 -3.92
C ARG A 227 -36.19 13.77 -5.41
N GLY A 228 -36.37 12.69 -6.16
CA GLY A 228 -36.29 12.70 -7.62
C GLY A 228 -36.26 11.30 -8.22
N ASN A 229 -36.34 11.22 -9.55
CA ASN A 229 -36.11 9.96 -10.26
C ASN A 229 -34.60 9.74 -10.46
N PHE A 230 -33.91 9.33 -9.40
CA PHE A 230 -32.45 9.17 -9.41
C PHE A 230 -32.02 7.84 -10.00
N ASN A 231 -30.95 7.87 -10.80
CA ASN A 231 -30.19 6.69 -11.20
C ASN A 231 -28.88 6.57 -10.38
N GLY A 232 -28.03 5.59 -10.69
CA GLY A 232 -26.80 5.37 -9.95
C GLY A 232 -25.78 6.51 -10.06
N ASP A 233 -25.74 7.25 -11.17
CA ASP A 233 -24.84 8.41 -11.33
C ASP A 233 -25.33 9.58 -10.49
N ASP A 234 -26.65 9.82 -10.46
CA ASP A 234 -27.28 10.79 -9.55
C ASP A 234 -27.00 10.42 -8.09
N MET A 235 -27.09 9.14 -7.75
CA MET A 235 -26.81 8.65 -6.39
C MET A 235 -25.37 8.96 -5.96
N LEU A 236 -24.38 8.72 -6.82
CA LEU A 236 -22.99 9.10 -6.52
C LEU A 236 -22.83 10.61 -6.35
N LYS A 237 -23.51 11.42 -7.18
CA LYS A 237 -23.51 12.88 -7.03
C LYS A 237 -24.14 13.34 -5.72
N ILE A 238 -25.26 12.72 -5.31
CA ILE A 238 -25.91 13.02 -4.02
C ILE A 238 -24.98 12.74 -2.84
N LEU A 239 -24.19 11.66 -2.90
CA LEU A 239 -23.20 11.35 -1.87
C LEU A 239 -22.06 12.37 -1.84
N LEU A 240 -21.58 12.81 -3.02
CA LEU A 240 -20.53 13.81 -3.13
C LEU A 240 -21.01 15.20 -2.69
N ASP A 241 -22.28 15.55 -2.89
CA ASP A 241 -22.90 16.79 -2.39
C ASP A 241 -23.00 16.84 -0.86
N ASN A 242 -22.78 15.71 -0.16
CA ASN A 242 -22.80 15.66 1.30
C ASN A 242 -21.39 15.85 1.87
N LYS A 243 -21.19 16.92 2.66
CA LYS A 243 -19.90 17.22 3.33
C LYS A 243 -19.36 16.08 4.18
N GLN A 244 -20.22 15.19 4.68
CA GLN A 244 -19.79 14.02 5.44
C GLN A 244 -18.89 13.09 4.61
N THR A 245 -19.10 13.00 3.29
CA THR A 245 -18.23 12.25 2.39
C THR A 245 -16.82 12.84 2.38
N ALA A 246 -16.70 14.16 2.25
CA ALA A 246 -15.40 14.83 2.30
C ALA A 246 -14.70 14.63 3.64
N HIS A 247 -15.42 14.73 4.77
CA HIS A 247 -14.86 14.49 6.11
C HIS A 247 -14.37 13.06 6.26
N TYR A 248 -15.19 12.06 5.92
CA TYR A 248 -14.83 10.65 6.04
C TYR A 248 -13.59 10.29 5.21
N ILE A 249 -13.53 10.72 3.96
CA ILE A 249 -12.37 10.46 3.09
C ILE A 249 -11.12 11.17 3.61
N THR A 250 -11.25 12.43 4.02
CA THR A 250 -10.14 13.20 4.59
C THR A 250 -9.63 12.57 5.88
N ALA A 251 -10.50 12.06 6.75
CA ALA A 251 -10.12 11.36 7.98
C ALA A 251 -9.31 10.08 7.67
N LYS A 252 -9.68 9.31 6.63
CA LYS A 252 -8.93 8.13 6.19
C LYS A 252 -7.57 8.51 5.61
N ILE A 253 -7.50 9.55 4.77
CA ILE A 253 -6.24 10.08 4.23
C ILE A 253 -5.34 10.58 5.37
N TYR A 254 -5.89 11.36 6.31
CA TYR A 254 -5.14 11.85 7.47
C TYR A 254 -4.56 10.70 8.28
N ARG A 255 -5.35 9.66 8.57
CA ARG A 255 -4.87 8.48 9.30
C ARG A 255 -3.72 7.77 8.59
N PHE A 256 -3.80 7.63 7.27
CA PHE A 256 -2.79 6.92 6.48
C PHE A 256 -1.50 7.73 6.28
N PHE A 257 -1.64 9.01 5.94
CA PHE A 257 -0.50 9.86 5.55
C PHE A 257 0.11 10.65 6.70
N VAL A 258 -0.66 10.99 7.74
CA VAL A 258 -0.23 11.90 8.82
C VAL A 258 -0.01 11.15 10.14
N ASN A 259 -1.07 10.55 10.70
CA ASN A 259 -0.97 9.90 12.01
C ASN A 259 -2.02 8.82 12.20
N GLU A 260 -1.54 7.59 12.39
CA GLU A 260 -2.41 6.41 12.52
C GLU A 260 -3.14 6.34 13.86
N THR A 261 -2.53 6.90 14.92
CA THR A 261 -2.99 6.77 16.30
C THR A 261 -3.82 7.95 16.78
N THR A 262 -3.44 9.18 16.38
CA THR A 262 -4.04 10.43 16.87
C THR A 262 -4.57 11.22 15.69
N VAL A 263 -5.90 11.26 15.55
CA VAL A 263 -6.58 12.05 14.53
C VAL A 263 -6.97 13.40 15.13
N ASP A 264 -6.49 14.48 14.54
CA ASP A 264 -6.85 15.86 14.92
C ASP A 264 -8.09 16.28 14.13
N ASP A 265 -9.25 16.21 14.76
CA ASP A 265 -10.54 16.44 14.09
C ASP A 265 -10.69 17.89 13.57
N ALA A 266 -10.06 18.87 14.22
CA ALA A 266 -10.07 20.25 13.75
C ALA A 266 -9.28 20.39 12.44
N LYS A 267 -8.12 19.72 12.33
CA LYS A 267 -7.36 19.66 11.07
C LYS A 267 -8.09 18.89 9.99
N VAL A 268 -8.69 17.74 10.34
CA VAL A 268 -9.49 16.95 9.40
C VAL A 268 -10.65 17.78 8.87
N THR A 269 -11.39 18.48 9.72
CA THR A 269 -12.51 19.33 9.32
C THR A 269 -12.05 20.46 8.37
N MET A 270 -10.96 21.16 8.72
CA MET A 270 -10.40 22.21 7.86
C MET A 270 -9.97 21.69 6.49
N LEU A 271 -9.28 20.54 6.47
CA LEU A 271 -8.86 19.89 5.22
C LEU A 271 -10.05 19.38 4.41
N ALA A 272 -11.07 18.83 5.07
CA ALA A 272 -12.27 18.31 4.45
C ALA A 272 -13.11 19.41 3.81
N ASP A 273 -13.24 20.56 4.46
CA ASP A 273 -13.89 21.73 3.87
C ASP A 273 -13.14 22.16 2.61
N LYS A 274 -11.81 22.29 2.65
CA LYS A 274 -11.03 22.62 1.44
C LYS A 274 -11.21 21.58 0.34
N PHE A 275 -11.17 20.30 0.68
CA PHE A 275 -11.33 19.19 -0.26
C PHE A 275 -12.71 19.24 -0.92
N TYR A 276 -13.78 19.47 -0.15
CA TYR A 276 -15.14 19.65 -0.66
C TYR A 276 -15.25 20.85 -1.60
N HIS A 277 -14.74 22.03 -1.20
CA HIS A 277 -14.83 23.25 -2.02
C HIS A 277 -13.96 23.21 -3.29
N SER A 278 -12.87 22.43 -3.28
CA SER A 278 -12.10 22.13 -4.51
C SER A 278 -12.82 21.19 -5.48
N GLY A 279 -14.03 20.74 -5.13
CA GLY A 279 -14.78 19.75 -5.89
C GLY A 279 -14.15 18.36 -5.82
N TYR A 280 -13.53 17.98 -4.69
CA TYR A 280 -12.86 16.69 -4.47
C TYR A 280 -11.52 16.47 -5.22
N ASP A 281 -10.72 17.52 -5.40
CA ASP A 281 -9.36 17.41 -5.97
C ASP A 281 -8.36 16.79 -4.96
N ILE A 282 -7.93 15.55 -5.25
CA ILE A 282 -7.05 14.77 -4.36
C ILE A 282 -5.65 15.39 -4.30
N LYS A 283 -5.11 15.83 -5.45
CA LYS A 283 -3.76 16.40 -5.53
C LYS A 283 -3.62 17.64 -4.65
N SER A 284 -4.65 18.48 -4.63
CA SER A 284 -4.74 19.69 -3.83
C SER A 284 -4.79 19.37 -2.34
N LEU A 285 -5.58 18.37 -1.93
CA LEU A 285 -5.60 17.89 -0.54
C LEU A 285 -4.21 17.38 -0.11
N MET A 286 -3.56 16.54 -0.91
CA MET A 286 -2.21 16.02 -0.60
C MET A 286 -1.17 17.14 -0.54
N ARG A 287 -1.26 18.12 -1.45
CA ARG A 287 -0.39 19.31 -1.45
C ARG A 287 -0.52 20.08 -0.15
N GLU A 288 -1.74 20.32 0.32
CA GLU A 288 -1.98 21.08 1.55
C GLU A 288 -1.44 20.37 2.79
N ILE A 289 -1.56 19.04 2.85
CA ILE A 289 -0.98 18.26 3.93
C ILE A 289 0.55 18.37 3.92
N PHE A 290 1.19 18.10 2.78
CA PHE A 290 2.66 18.04 2.71
C PHE A 290 3.35 19.41 2.75
N MET A 291 2.65 20.50 2.44
CA MET A 291 3.21 21.84 2.56
C MET A 291 3.10 22.42 3.98
N ALA A 292 2.19 21.91 4.80
CA ALA A 292 1.92 22.45 6.12
C ALA A 292 3.04 22.18 7.13
N ASP A 293 3.42 23.19 7.92
CA ASP A 293 4.47 23.03 8.93
C ASP A 293 4.11 22.01 10.01
N TRP A 294 2.82 21.95 10.40
CA TRP A 294 2.37 21.01 11.42
C TRP A 294 2.52 19.55 11.01
N PHE A 295 2.58 19.22 9.71
CA PHE A 295 2.81 17.86 9.22
C PHE A 295 4.15 17.30 9.70
N TYR A 296 5.12 18.20 9.95
CA TYR A 296 6.48 17.87 10.35
C TYR A 296 6.72 17.96 11.86
N ASN A 297 5.66 18.15 12.67
CA ASN A 297 5.80 18.12 14.13
C ASN A 297 6.19 16.71 14.60
N GLU A 298 6.96 16.64 15.69
CA GLU A 298 7.54 15.39 16.21
C GLU A 298 6.50 14.26 16.42
N GLN A 299 5.28 14.60 16.85
CA GLN A 299 4.18 13.64 17.03
C GLN A 299 3.74 12.93 15.72
N HIS A 300 4.07 13.49 14.55
CA HIS A 300 3.72 12.92 13.25
C HIS A 300 4.83 12.00 12.68
N ILE A 301 6.02 12.05 13.26
CA ILE A 301 7.22 11.40 12.72
C ILE A 301 7.41 10.02 13.35
N GLY A 302 7.54 8.98 12.52
CA GLY A 302 7.78 7.61 12.98
C GLY A 302 6.59 7.01 13.76
N ASN A 303 5.37 7.53 13.57
CA ASN A 303 4.19 7.12 14.34
C ASN A 303 3.40 5.96 13.74
N ARG A 304 3.81 5.45 12.57
CA ARG A 304 3.05 4.44 11.83
C ARG A 304 3.88 3.19 11.63
N ILE A 305 3.25 2.04 11.83
CA ILE A 305 3.86 0.77 11.46
C ILE A 305 3.73 0.62 9.94
N LYS A 306 4.85 0.44 9.24
CA LYS A 306 4.87 0.15 7.81
C LYS A 306 3.95 -1.04 7.52
N SER A 307 3.06 -0.97 6.53
CA SER A 307 2.34 -2.16 6.09
C SER A 307 3.33 -3.19 5.51
N PRO A 308 2.98 -4.48 5.42
CA PRO A 308 3.87 -5.48 4.85
C PRO A 308 4.39 -5.14 3.45
N VAL A 309 3.53 -4.59 2.59
CA VAL A 309 3.92 -4.12 1.25
C VAL A 309 4.87 -2.93 1.35
N GLU A 310 4.61 -1.95 2.22
CA GLU A 310 5.51 -0.80 2.40
C GLU A 310 6.89 -1.20 2.92
N LEU A 311 6.95 -2.17 3.86
CA LEU A 311 8.20 -2.70 4.40
C LEU A 311 9.03 -3.35 3.29
N LEU A 312 8.41 -4.22 2.49
CA LEU A 312 9.08 -4.94 1.41
C LEU A 312 9.54 -4.00 0.29
N VAL A 313 8.65 -3.12 -0.18
CA VAL A 313 8.97 -2.14 -1.24
C VAL A 313 10.06 -1.20 -0.76
N GLY A 314 9.95 -0.66 0.46
CA GLY A 314 10.93 0.27 0.99
C GLY A 314 12.30 -0.35 1.22
N LEU A 315 12.35 -1.62 1.64
CA LEU A 315 13.62 -2.38 1.73
C LEU A 315 14.29 -2.50 0.35
N ARG A 316 13.54 -2.88 -0.69
CA ARG A 316 14.08 -3.04 -2.05
C ARG A 316 14.41 -1.71 -2.75
N ARG A 317 13.77 -0.61 -2.34
CA ARG A 317 14.14 0.74 -2.78
C ARG A 317 15.41 1.24 -2.10
N SER A 318 15.59 0.92 -0.82
CA SER A 318 16.76 1.34 -0.05
C SER A 318 18.02 0.58 -0.48
N ILE A 319 17.87 -0.72 -0.79
CA ILE A 319 18.95 -1.58 -1.25
C ILE A 319 18.50 -2.24 -2.55
N PRO A 320 18.94 -1.74 -3.72
CA PRO A 320 18.56 -2.29 -5.01
C PRO A 320 18.94 -3.77 -5.12
N MET A 321 17.97 -4.61 -5.44
CA MET A 321 18.14 -6.06 -5.53
C MET A 321 17.12 -6.70 -6.46
N GLN A 322 17.47 -7.88 -6.97
CA GLN A 322 16.59 -8.74 -7.74
C GLN A 322 16.53 -10.12 -7.11
N PHE A 323 15.32 -10.64 -6.88
CA PHE A 323 15.18 -12.03 -6.44
C PHE A 323 15.36 -12.97 -7.64
N GLU A 324 15.98 -14.12 -7.42
CA GLU A 324 16.01 -15.19 -8.44
C GLU A 324 14.60 -15.67 -8.80
N LYS A 325 13.69 -15.64 -7.83
CA LYS A 325 12.26 -15.95 -7.99
C LYS A 325 11.41 -14.89 -7.30
N GLU A 326 10.81 -14.01 -8.09
CA GLU A 326 10.03 -12.87 -7.59
C GLU A 326 8.75 -13.29 -6.84
N GLU A 327 8.29 -14.53 -6.98
CA GLU A 327 7.16 -15.09 -6.21
C GLU A 327 7.42 -15.14 -4.70
N VAL A 328 8.67 -15.02 -4.25
CA VAL A 328 9.02 -14.87 -2.84
C VAL A 328 8.34 -13.66 -2.20
N MET A 329 8.04 -12.61 -2.98
CA MET A 329 7.31 -11.45 -2.48
C MET A 329 5.89 -11.82 -2.04
N LEU A 330 5.23 -12.74 -2.76
CA LEU A 330 3.89 -13.22 -2.43
C LEU A 330 3.89 -14.00 -1.12
N LEU A 331 4.95 -14.78 -0.90
CA LEU A 331 5.15 -15.50 0.36
C LEU A 331 5.30 -14.53 1.53
N PHE A 332 6.11 -13.49 1.39
CA PHE A 332 6.28 -12.46 2.45
C PHE A 332 4.98 -11.72 2.72
N GLN A 333 4.28 -11.30 1.67
CA GLN A 333 2.96 -10.67 1.79
C GLN A 333 1.95 -11.59 2.50
N GLY A 334 1.94 -12.89 2.18
CA GLY A 334 1.05 -13.88 2.80
C GLY A 334 1.36 -14.11 4.28
N ILE A 335 2.63 -14.28 4.65
CA ILE A 335 3.07 -14.46 6.05
C ILE A 335 2.73 -13.22 6.89
N LEU A 336 2.90 -12.03 6.32
CA LEU A 336 2.69 -10.77 7.03
C LEU A 336 1.26 -10.22 6.94
N GLY A 337 0.37 -10.91 6.22
CA GLY A 337 -1.07 -10.61 6.21
C GLY A 337 -1.53 -9.50 5.25
N GLN A 338 -0.73 -9.09 4.26
CA GLN A 338 -1.14 -8.12 3.24
C GLN A 338 -0.77 -8.60 1.82
N GLN A 339 -1.56 -9.52 1.28
CA GLN A 339 -1.43 -9.97 -0.11
C GLN A 339 -2.31 -9.14 -1.05
N LEU A 340 -1.69 -8.40 -1.98
CA LEU A 340 -2.43 -7.56 -2.94
C LEU A 340 -3.45 -8.38 -3.76
N PHE A 341 -4.59 -7.76 -4.11
CA PHE A 341 -5.77 -8.36 -4.74
C PHE A 341 -6.49 -9.46 -3.92
N TYR A 342 -6.11 -9.63 -2.65
CA TYR A 342 -6.71 -10.60 -1.75
C TYR A 342 -7.02 -9.98 -0.37
N PRO A 343 -7.94 -8.99 -0.31
CA PRO A 343 -8.33 -8.39 0.95
C PRO A 343 -9.05 -9.42 1.85
N PRO A 344 -8.89 -9.32 3.18
CA PRO A 344 -9.53 -10.26 4.11
C PRO A 344 -11.05 -10.10 4.15
N ASN A 345 -11.58 -8.90 3.90
CA ASN A 345 -13.01 -8.59 3.81
C ASN A 345 -13.24 -7.28 3.02
N VAL A 346 -14.51 -6.86 2.90
CA VAL A 346 -14.94 -5.65 2.18
C VAL A 346 -14.35 -4.35 2.72
N ALA A 347 -13.99 -4.28 4.01
CA ALA A 347 -13.36 -3.12 4.64
C ALA A 347 -11.84 -3.05 4.38
N GLY A 348 -11.27 -4.04 3.69
CA GLY A 348 -9.86 -4.12 3.35
C GLY A 348 -8.98 -4.63 4.48
N TRP A 349 -7.72 -4.20 4.49
CA TRP A 349 -6.76 -4.64 5.50
C TRP A 349 -6.80 -3.74 6.74
N PRO A 350 -6.87 -4.33 7.95
CA PRO A 350 -6.69 -3.55 9.16
C PRO A 350 -5.26 -2.99 9.21
N GLY A 351 -5.13 -1.73 9.62
CA GLY A 351 -3.84 -1.04 9.72
C GLY A 351 -3.21 -1.07 11.13
N GLY A 352 -2.02 -0.51 11.23
CA GLY A 352 -1.29 -0.33 12.48
C GLY A 352 -0.93 -1.61 13.20
N ARG A 353 -1.34 -1.72 14.47
CA ARG A 353 -0.93 -2.83 15.34
C ARG A 353 -1.41 -4.20 14.85
N SER A 354 -2.41 -4.26 13.98
CA SER A 354 -2.85 -5.53 13.37
C SER A 354 -1.79 -6.17 12.49
N TRP A 355 -0.75 -5.44 12.09
CA TRP A 355 0.38 -6.01 11.36
C TRP A 355 1.40 -6.74 12.24
N ILE A 356 1.18 -6.74 13.56
CA ILE A 356 2.14 -7.19 14.56
C ILE A 356 1.46 -8.18 15.52
N ASP A 357 2.01 -9.38 15.54
CA ASP A 357 1.83 -10.43 16.53
C ASP A 357 3.22 -11.06 16.80
N SER A 358 3.31 -12.01 17.73
CA SER A 358 4.60 -12.61 18.11
C SER A 358 5.36 -13.24 16.94
N SER A 359 4.63 -13.81 15.97
CA SER A 359 5.19 -14.50 14.81
C SER A 359 5.55 -13.52 13.68
N SER A 360 4.67 -12.57 13.38
CA SER A 360 4.90 -11.57 12.33
C SER A 360 5.98 -10.58 12.76
N LEU A 361 6.06 -10.17 14.02
CA LEU A 361 7.17 -9.34 14.52
C LEU A 361 8.52 -10.03 14.31
N MET A 362 8.66 -11.29 14.74
CA MET A 362 9.88 -12.05 14.57
C MET A 362 10.28 -12.14 13.09
N PHE A 363 9.32 -12.44 12.21
CA PHE A 363 9.58 -12.51 10.77
C PHE A 363 10.04 -11.17 10.20
N ARG A 364 9.43 -10.06 10.61
CA ARG A 364 9.80 -8.71 10.16
C ARG A 364 11.22 -8.32 10.55
N LEU A 365 11.62 -8.64 11.79
CA LEU A 365 12.98 -8.38 12.27
C LEU A 365 14.02 -9.27 11.56
N ARG A 366 13.63 -10.49 11.14
CA ARG A 366 14.53 -11.42 10.43
C ARG A 366 14.54 -11.25 8.92
N MET A 367 13.52 -10.63 8.33
CA MET A 367 13.37 -10.48 6.90
C MET A 367 14.60 -9.84 6.22
N PRO A 368 15.19 -8.75 6.74
CA PRO A 368 16.41 -8.18 6.15
C PRO A 368 17.55 -9.19 6.15
N GLN A 369 17.76 -9.93 7.23
CA GLN A 369 18.80 -10.97 7.32
C GLN A 369 18.56 -12.09 6.31
N VAL A 370 17.31 -12.55 6.16
CA VAL A 370 16.94 -13.61 5.21
C VAL A 370 17.18 -13.19 3.76
N ILE A 371 16.88 -11.92 3.43
CA ILE A 371 17.03 -11.38 2.07
C ILE A 371 18.49 -11.02 1.77
N LEU A 372 19.15 -10.31 2.69
CA LEU A 372 20.41 -9.63 2.43
C LEU A 372 21.65 -10.49 2.70
N TYR A 373 21.52 -11.55 3.52
CA TYR A 373 22.58 -12.55 3.70
C TYR A 373 22.50 -13.73 2.74
N SER A 374 21.66 -13.68 1.69
CA SER A 374 21.45 -14.82 0.79
C SER A 374 22.68 -15.24 -0.04
N GLN A 375 23.80 -14.50 0.01
CA GLN A 375 25.01 -14.84 -0.76
C GLN A 375 26.35 -14.84 0.02
N GLU A 376 26.45 -14.35 1.27
CA GLU A 376 27.78 -13.98 1.83
C GLU A 376 28.17 -14.53 3.21
N LEU A 377 27.53 -15.57 3.75
CA LEU A 377 28.05 -16.22 4.98
C LEU A 377 28.15 -17.74 4.84
N ARG A 378 29.25 -18.20 4.21
CA ARG A 378 29.96 -19.42 4.66
C ARG A 378 30.74 -19.09 5.95
N THR A 379 30.08 -18.56 6.97
CA THR A 379 30.71 -18.48 8.29
C THR A 379 30.28 -19.70 9.08
N GLN A 380 31.23 -20.59 9.32
CA GLN A 380 31.12 -21.47 10.47
C GLN A 380 30.90 -20.57 11.71
N PRO A 381 29.94 -20.91 12.59
CA PRO A 381 29.85 -20.28 13.89
C PRO A 381 31.23 -20.36 14.54
N LYS A 382 31.78 -19.25 15.06
CA LYS A 382 32.86 -19.38 16.03
C LYS A 382 32.33 -20.22 17.19
N ASP A 383 33.09 -21.23 17.59
CA ASP A 383 32.78 -22.02 18.78
C ASP A 383 32.51 -21.07 19.94
N ILE A 384 31.34 -21.23 20.53
CA ILE A 384 30.86 -20.38 21.62
C ILE A 384 31.69 -20.75 22.85
N THR A 385 32.54 -19.84 23.31
CA THR A 385 33.12 -19.98 24.66
C THR A 385 32.01 -19.78 25.70
N PRO A 386 32.03 -20.51 26.83
CA PRO A 386 30.93 -20.57 27.79
C PRO A 386 30.50 -19.22 28.42
N GLU A 387 31.25 -18.15 28.18
CA GLU A 387 31.03 -16.82 28.77
C GLU A 387 29.99 -15.97 28.02
N MET A 388 29.54 -16.39 26.83
CA MET A 388 28.47 -15.71 26.08
C MET A 388 27.08 -16.29 26.40
N GLY A 389 26.58 -15.99 27.60
CA GLY A 389 25.15 -15.92 27.94
C GLY A 389 24.31 -17.19 27.79
N GLU A 390 24.13 -17.92 28.90
CA GLU A 390 23.13 -18.98 29.06
C GLU A 390 21.68 -18.45 29.11
N GLY A 391 21.16 -17.98 27.97
CA GLY A 391 19.72 -17.71 27.81
C GLY A 391 19.05 -18.82 27.01
N GLN A 392 18.11 -19.58 27.59
CA GLN A 392 17.30 -20.58 26.87
C GLN A 392 16.62 -20.01 25.61
N ASN A 393 16.30 -18.71 25.61
CA ASN A 393 15.76 -18.01 24.45
C ASN A 393 16.75 -17.89 23.27
N TYR A 394 18.07 -17.80 23.52
CA TYR A 394 19.09 -17.63 22.46
C TYR A 394 19.38 -18.95 21.72
N LYS A 395 19.43 -20.08 22.43
CA LYS A 395 19.53 -21.42 21.82
C LYS A 395 18.30 -21.76 20.97
N MET A 396 17.10 -21.44 21.47
CA MET A 396 15.86 -21.62 20.69
C MET A 396 15.83 -20.74 19.44
N THR A 397 16.41 -19.53 19.51
CA THR A 397 16.55 -18.62 18.36
C THR A 397 17.50 -19.16 17.28
N LEU A 398 18.54 -19.92 17.66
CA LEU A 398 19.49 -20.58 16.75
C LEU A 398 18.89 -21.85 16.09
N GLU A 399 18.16 -22.67 16.85
CA GLU A 399 17.53 -23.90 16.34
C GLU A 399 16.32 -23.62 15.42
N LEU A 400 15.52 -22.59 15.73
CA LEU A 400 14.50 -22.08 14.81
C LEU A 400 15.12 -21.44 13.56
N ASN A 401 16.27 -20.77 13.70
CA ASN A 401 17.01 -20.19 12.57
C ASN A 401 17.43 -21.27 11.57
N ASP A 402 17.87 -22.44 12.03
CA ASP A 402 18.27 -23.54 11.14
C ASP A 402 17.08 -24.18 10.42
N SER A 403 15.93 -24.24 11.08
CA SER A 403 14.68 -24.78 10.52
C SER A 403 14.04 -23.82 9.50
N LEU A 404 13.98 -22.53 9.83
CA LEU A 404 13.52 -21.47 8.93
C LEU A 404 14.53 -21.24 7.78
N ARG A 405 15.85 -21.28 8.03
CA ARG A 405 16.87 -21.29 6.96
C ARG A 405 16.68 -22.48 6.04
N LYS A 406 16.48 -23.70 6.54
CA LYS A 406 16.29 -24.88 5.66
C LYS A 406 15.01 -24.79 4.82
N LEU A 407 13.93 -24.20 5.34
CA LEU A 407 12.65 -24.00 4.63
C LEU A 407 12.68 -22.83 3.63
N TYR A 408 13.37 -21.72 3.95
CA TYR A 408 13.31 -20.47 3.19
C TYR A 408 14.62 -20.10 2.46
N ALA A 409 15.80 -20.46 2.98
CA ALA A 409 17.09 -20.13 2.34
C ALA A 409 17.33 -20.87 1.02
N ARG A 410 16.60 -21.97 0.73
CA ARG A 410 16.58 -22.58 -0.61
C ARG A 410 15.73 -21.82 -1.63
N ARG A 411 14.96 -20.80 -1.21
CA ARG A 411 13.98 -20.07 -2.03
C ARG A 411 14.17 -18.55 -2.06
N VAL A 412 14.87 -17.97 -1.08
CA VAL A 412 15.17 -16.54 -1.03
C VAL A 412 16.62 -16.32 -1.42
N ASN A 413 16.88 -16.38 -2.73
CA ASN A 413 18.15 -15.94 -3.30
C ASN A 413 17.92 -14.58 -3.96
N ALA A 414 18.73 -13.59 -3.62
CA ALA A 414 18.73 -12.28 -4.25
C ALA A 414 20.13 -11.93 -4.77
N THR A 415 20.18 -11.31 -5.95
CA THR A 415 21.35 -10.56 -6.40
C THR A 415 21.21 -9.14 -5.88
N ILE A 416 22.13 -8.72 -5.02
CA ILE A 416 22.08 -7.43 -4.32
C ILE A 416 23.17 -6.53 -4.91
N ASN A 417 22.81 -5.30 -5.30
CA ASN A 417 23.78 -4.32 -5.76
C ASN A 417 24.39 -3.57 -4.57
N TRP A 418 25.30 -4.23 -3.85
CA TRP A 418 26.00 -3.63 -2.71
C TRP A 418 26.94 -2.51 -3.12
N ASP A 419 27.56 -2.58 -4.30
CA ASP A 419 28.52 -1.56 -4.77
C ASP A 419 27.89 -0.17 -4.80
N ALA A 420 26.69 -0.05 -5.39
CA ALA A 420 25.96 1.21 -5.44
C ALA A 420 25.63 1.74 -4.03
N TYR A 421 25.19 0.85 -3.13
CA TYR A 421 24.83 1.23 -1.76
C TYR A 421 26.04 1.65 -0.92
N VAL A 422 27.14 0.91 -0.99
CA VAL A 422 28.39 1.19 -0.25
C VAL A 422 29.02 2.49 -0.72
N GLN A 423 28.93 2.77 -2.02
CA GLN A 423 29.45 3.99 -2.63
C GLN A 423 28.82 5.25 -2.05
N ASP A 424 27.55 5.19 -1.61
CA ASP A 424 26.85 6.31 -0.97
C ASP A 424 27.50 6.75 0.34
N TYR A 425 28.30 5.88 0.97
CA TYR A 425 28.99 6.13 2.23
C TYR A 425 30.51 6.30 2.06
N LYS A 426 31.03 6.39 0.84
CA LYS A 426 32.48 6.43 0.57
C LYS A 426 33.19 7.57 1.33
N ASP A 427 32.55 8.73 1.45
CA ASP A 427 33.12 9.95 2.04
C ASP A 427 32.84 10.08 3.56
N ILE A 428 32.13 9.11 4.16
CA ILE A 428 31.77 9.13 5.58
C ILE A 428 32.88 8.47 6.43
N PRO A 429 33.50 9.15 7.41
CA PRO A 429 34.51 8.52 8.26
C PRO A 429 33.98 7.26 8.98
N ARG A 430 34.86 6.28 9.24
CA ARG A 430 34.48 4.97 9.80
C ARG A 430 33.68 5.11 11.09
N GLU A 431 34.14 5.96 11.98
CA GLU A 431 33.56 6.29 13.26
C GLU A 431 32.16 6.92 13.18
N ARG A 432 31.75 7.43 12.01
CA ARG A 432 30.41 8.00 11.77
C ARG A 432 29.49 7.08 10.97
N LEU A 433 30.00 5.97 10.44
CA LEU A 433 29.22 5.10 9.54
C LEU A 433 27.95 4.55 10.20
N ALA A 434 28.04 4.00 11.43
CA ALA A 434 26.86 3.47 12.10
C ALA A 434 25.77 4.53 12.31
N ASP A 435 26.17 5.74 12.74
CA ASP A 435 25.25 6.84 12.97
C ASP A 435 24.61 7.34 11.67
N GLU A 436 25.37 7.42 10.58
CA GLU A 436 24.85 7.84 9.28
C GLU A 436 23.95 6.77 8.64
N ILE A 437 24.28 5.48 8.76
CA ILE A 437 23.45 4.37 8.27
C ILE A 437 22.14 4.34 9.06
N ALA A 438 22.20 4.37 10.39
CA ALA A 438 21.01 4.43 11.25
C ALA A 438 20.19 5.68 10.95
N GLY A 439 20.84 6.84 10.85
CA GLY A 439 20.22 8.11 10.51
C GLY A 439 19.64 8.17 9.10
N ALA A 440 20.06 7.30 8.17
CA ALA A 440 19.49 7.19 6.83
C ALA A 440 18.26 6.30 6.77
N LEU A 441 18.27 5.19 7.52
CA LEU A 441 17.25 4.14 7.47
C LEU A 441 16.11 4.36 8.47
N LEU A 442 16.37 5.03 9.58
CA LEU A 442 15.41 5.22 10.68
C LEU A 442 14.82 6.63 10.67
N VAL A 443 13.49 6.71 10.60
CA VAL A 443 12.74 7.97 10.77
C VAL A 443 12.68 8.38 12.24
N LYS A 444 12.91 7.44 13.16
CA LYS A 444 13.08 7.75 14.59
C LYS A 444 14.14 6.83 15.16
N ASN A 445 15.32 7.39 15.46
CA ASN A 445 16.38 6.64 16.11
C ASN A 445 16.28 6.82 17.63
N SER A 446 15.52 5.92 18.28
CA SER A 446 15.37 5.90 19.74
C SER A 446 16.05 4.72 20.43
N GLY A 447 16.69 3.81 19.69
CA GLY A 447 17.16 2.54 20.26
C GLY A 447 18.28 1.80 19.52
N ALA A 448 18.72 2.25 18.33
CA ALA A 448 19.87 1.65 17.66
C ALA A 448 21.16 2.12 18.36
N SER A 449 21.58 1.38 19.39
CA SER A 449 22.80 1.68 20.14
C SER A 449 24.02 1.44 19.26
N LYS A 450 24.73 2.51 18.89
CA LYS A 450 26.00 2.45 18.16
C LYS A 450 26.99 1.43 18.78
N PRO A 451 27.22 1.41 20.11
CA PRO A 451 28.06 0.38 20.73
C PRO A 451 27.61 -1.06 20.45
N LEU A 452 26.31 -1.32 20.34
CA LEU A 452 25.80 -2.65 19.98
C LEU A 452 26.02 -2.94 18.50
N LEU A 453 25.73 -1.99 17.60
CA LEU A 453 25.99 -2.13 16.17
C LEU A 453 27.48 -2.40 15.90
N ASP A 454 28.37 -1.63 16.54
CA ASP A 454 29.81 -1.80 16.42
C ASP A 454 30.30 -3.15 16.95
N LYS A 455 29.68 -3.66 18.02
CA LYS A 455 30.06 -4.94 18.65
C LYS A 455 29.77 -6.15 17.76
N TYR A 456 28.67 -6.12 17.01
CA TYR A 456 28.23 -7.26 16.19
C TYR A 456 28.56 -7.10 14.70
N ALA A 457 28.98 -5.91 14.26
CA ALA A 457 29.33 -5.67 12.87
C ALA A 457 30.63 -6.38 12.44
N ASP A 458 30.61 -6.97 11.25
CA ASP A 458 31.83 -7.47 10.61
C ASP A 458 32.76 -6.30 10.27
N SER A 459 33.84 -6.16 11.03
CA SER A 459 34.82 -5.08 10.86
C SER A 459 36.02 -5.48 10.00
N SER A 460 35.99 -6.64 9.33
CA SER A 460 37.09 -7.11 8.46
C SER A 460 37.39 -6.17 7.31
N THR A 461 36.36 -5.58 6.71
CA THR A 461 36.48 -4.52 5.70
C THR A 461 35.50 -3.40 5.99
N ARG A 462 35.76 -2.24 5.39
CA ARG A 462 34.84 -1.11 5.44
C ARG A 462 33.48 -1.46 4.83
N GLU A 463 33.50 -2.18 3.72
CA GLU A 463 32.31 -2.66 3.02
C GLU A 463 31.49 -3.63 3.86
N ASN A 464 32.11 -4.66 4.44
CA ASN A 464 31.43 -5.67 5.25
C ASN A 464 30.76 -5.06 6.47
N TYR A 465 31.35 -4.02 7.05
CA TYR A 465 30.73 -3.30 8.14
C TYR A 465 29.52 -2.48 7.69
N ILE A 466 29.62 -1.78 6.55
CA ILE A 466 28.46 -1.05 5.99
C ILE A 466 27.31 -2.03 5.75
N LYS A 467 27.59 -3.17 5.12
CA LYS A 467 26.61 -4.25 4.90
C LYS A 467 26.01 -4.75 6.21
N THR A 468 26.84 -5.11 7.19
CA THR A 468 26.37 -5.70 8.46
C THR A 468 25.56 -4.71 9.28
N VAL A 469 26.06 -3.50 9.47
CA VAL A 469 25.33 -2.45 10.22
C VAL A 469 24.01 -2.11 9.53
N THR A 470 23.98 -2.05 8.20
CA THR A 470 22.74 -1.82 7.44
C THR A 470 21.71 -2.91 7.73
N ILE A 471 22.12 -4.18 7.65
CA ILE A 471 21.23 -5.32 7.90
C ILE A 471 20.73 -5.30 9.35
N ASP A 472 21.61 -5.03 10.31
CA ASP A 472 21.27 -4.97 11.73
C ASP A 472 20.29 -3.84 12.02
N VAL A 473 20.52 -2.64 11.48
CA VAL A 473 19.60 -1.50 11.60
C VAL A 473 18.24 -1.83 10.99
N MET A 474 18.18 -2.43 9.80
CA MET A 474 16.91 -2.84 9.19
C MET A 474 16.18 -3.94 9.99
N SER A 475 16.93 -4.69 10.80
CA SER A 475 16.42 -5.76 11.66
C SER A 475 15.92 -5.26 13.02
N THR A 476 15.85 -3.94 13.23
CA THR A 476 15.35 -3.32 14.47
C THR A 476 13.84 -3.06 14.44
N PRO A 477 13.18 -2.97 15.62
CA PRO A 477 11.81 -2.48 15.73
C PRO A 477 11.62 -1.07 15.15
N GLU A 478 12.61 -0.18 15.30
CA GLU A 478 12.59 1.19 14.80
C GLU A 478 12.46 1.24 13.27
N TYR A 479 13.11 0.32 12.56
CA TYR A 479 12.99 0.23 11.10
C TYR A 479 11.58 -0.17 10.65
N GLN A 480 10.74 -0.72 11.53
CA GLN A 480 9.35 -1.04 11.20
C GLN A 480 8.45 0.20 11.18
N LEU A 481 8.95 1.35 11.64
CA LEU A 481 8.19 2.59 11.79
C LEU A 481 8.51 3.61 10.69
N CYS A 482 7.51 4.37 10.26
CA CYS A 482 7.67 5.49 9.32
C CYS A 482 6.79 6.68 9.68
#